data_AF-A0A9D8XXW7-F1
#
_entry.id   AF-A0A9D8XXW7-F1
#
_cell.length_a   1.000
_cell.length_b   1.000
_cell.length_c   1.000
_cell.angle_alpha   90.00
_cell.angle_beta   90.00
_cell.angle_gamma   90.00
#
_symmetry.space_group_name_H-M   'P 1'
#
loop_
_entity.id
_entity.type
_entity.pdbx_description
1 polymer ?
#
loop_
_entity_poly.entity_id
_entity_poly.type
_entity_poly.pdbx_seq_one_letter_code
_entity_poly.pdbx_strand_id
1 'polypeptide(L)'
;MKTFRTIGLTLAAVLMCVNFTACEEDDDEPAQNKNKKLVEMKIVGNDEDYTATETFKFSYDENNRLVSCEHNEEYYDEDDEENYSFVLNYTWEGNTISEDFKSQDHHSHSLYKLENGLIKSISESVDVNGTTESSEIAELTYNSDNRIIEFNIDNKPEARYTWENNKITSYVEEDGTPYSISYNDKTCNGHFPLLAAWLDLDLSDLAYTNPELFGLKQNALPSKIERNTDKYKEIIEIDSYTFDSDGYVKSFTVNYYDSDSEENGTVTLKWE
;
A
#
# COMPACT_ATOMS: atom_id res chain seq x y z
N MET A 1 -7.23 -20.98 -8.96
CA MET A 1 -7.10 -19.97 -10.04
C MET A 1 -6.11 -18.97 -9.51
N LYS A 2 -4.90 -18.97 -10.09
CA LYS A 2 -3.71 -18.11 -9.87
C LYS A 2 -3.94 -16.86 -8.99
N THR A 3 -3.70 -17.01 -7.68
CA THR A 3 -3.95 -16.00 -6.63
C THR A 3 -2.79 -15.01 -6.45
N PHE A 4 -1.63 -15.25 -7.05
CA PHE A 4 -0.55 -14.26 -7.12
C PHE A 4 -0.80 -13.05 -8.03
N ARG A 5 -1.93 -13.02 -8.74
CA ARG A 5 -2.37 -11.80 -9.42
C ARG A 5 -2.74 -10.67 -8.46
N THR A 6 -2.96 -10.90 -7.17
CA THR A 6 -3.45 -9.83 -6.27
C THR A 6 -2.40 -9.22 -5.34
N ILE A 7 -1.11 -9.60 -5.48
CA ILE A 7 -0.02 -8.88 -4.79
C ILE A 7 0.83 -8.05 -5.78
N GLY A 8 0.77 -8.37 -7.08
CA GLY A 8 1.44 -7.61 -8.16
C GLY A 8 0.59 -7.32 -9.41
N LEU A 9 -0.74 -7.54 -9.38
CA LEU A 9 -1.60 -7.32 -10.56
C LEU A 9 -3.05 -6.92 -10.22
N THR A 10 -3.23 -5.80 -9.52
CA THR A 10 -4.54 -5.12 -9.45
C THR A 10 -4.51 -3.75 -10.14
N LEU A 11 -3.89 -3.64 -11.32
CA LEU A 11 -4.05 -2.49 -12.20
C LEU A 11 -4.26 -2.92 -13.66
N ALA A 12 -5.23 -3.79 -13.88
CA ALA A 12 -5.81 -4.03 -15.21
C ALA A 12 -7.15 -4.78 -15.15
N ALA A 13 -8.29 -4.12 -14.84
CA ALA A 13 -9.61 -4.42 -15.44
C ALA A 13 -10.78 -3.53 -14.93
N VAL A 14 -11.59 -3.03 -15.89
CA VAL A 14 -13.01 -2.57 -15.84
C VAL A 14 -13.25 -1.07 -15.48
N LEU A 15 -13.45 -0.16 -16.45
CA LEU A 15 -14.68 0.15 -17.23
C LEU A 15 -15.91 0.56 -16.40
N MET A 16 -16.21 1.86 -16.32
CA MET A 16 -17.45 2.53 -16.80
C MET A 16 -17.85 3.78 -15.99
N CYS A 17 -17.81 4.93 -16.69
CA CYS A 17 -18.84 5.97 -16.73
C CYS A 17 -18.95 7.05 -15.62
N VAL A 18 -18.80 8.30 -16.12
CA VAL A 18 -19.58 9.56 -15.92
C VAL A 18 -19.23 10.60 -14.81
N ASN A 19 -18.52 11.64 -15.29
CA ASN A 19 -18.79 13.10 -15.22
C ASN A 19 -18.49 13.96 -13.94
N PHE A 20 -17.46 14.81 -14.09
CA PHE A 20 -17.39 16.29 -13.85
C PHE A 20 -16.78 16.93 -12.55
N THR A 21 -15.57 17.50 -12.73
CA THR A 21 -15.00 18.86 -12.42
C THR A 21 -14.90 19.48 -11.00
N ALA A 22 -13.64 19.58 -10.52
CA ALA A 22 -12.76 20.79 -10.36
C ALA A 22 -12.60 21.57 -9.02
N CYS A 23 -11.31 21.73 -8.65
CA CYS A 23 -10.54 22.85 -8.01
C CYS A 23 -10.93 23.36 -6.59
N GLU A 24 -10.05 23.86 -5.71
CA GLU A 24 -8.69 24.43 -5.82
C GLU A 24 -8.03 24.52 -4.40
N GLU A 25 -6.71 24.70 -4.39
CA GLU A 25 -5.63 24.76 -3.38
C GLU A 25 -5.81 25.58 -2.06
N ASP A 26 -5.00 25.30 -1.01
CA ASP A 26 -3.81 26.11 -0.64
C ASP A 26 -3.11 25.73 0.71
N ASP A 27 -1.83 26.11 0.80
CA ASP A 27 -0.67 25.67 1.61
C ASP A 27 -0.61 25.94 3.15
N ASP A 28 0.17 25.12 3.90
CA ASP A 28 1.16 25.52 4.96
C ASP A 28 1.63 24.35 5.91
N GLU A 29 2.93 24.00 5.90
CA GLU A 29 3.58 22.94 6.73
C GLU A 29 4.38 23.44 7.98
N PRO A 30 4.55 22.60 9.05
CA PRO A 30 5.59 22.78 10.07
C PRO A 30 6.50 21.56 10.40
N ALA A 31 7.82 21.82 10.47
CA ALA A 31 8.96 21.22 11.23
C ALA A 31 9.08 19.70 11.55
N GLN A 32 10.10 19.06 10.95
CA GLN A 32 10.47 17.62 10.94
C GLN A 32 11.01 16.99 12.25
N ASN A 33 10.48 15.81 12.58
CA ASN A 33 11.14 14.79 13.42
C ASN A 33 12.01 13.91 12.49
N LYS A 34 13.33 13.79 12.74
CA LYS A 34 14.26 13.01 11.88
C LYS A 34 14.14 11.50 12.11
N ASN A 35 12.99 10.92 11.78
CA ASN A 35 12.89 9.48 11.55
C ASN A 35 13.54 9.15 10.21
N LYS A 36 14.19 7.99 10.09
CA LYS A 36 14.63 7.52 8.77
C LYS A 36 13.43 7.32 7.85
N LYS A 37 13.65 7.53 6.56
CA LYS A 37 12.69 7.31 5.49
C LYS A 37 12.97 6.01 4.79
N LEU A 38 11.93 5.32 4.33
CA LEU A 38 12.09 4.16 3.47
C LEU A 38 12.54 4.67 2.10
N VAL A 39 13.76 4.34 1.66
CA VAL A 39 14.29 4.79 0.35
C VAL A 39 14.27 3.69 -0.70
N GLU A 40 14.22 2.43 -0.27
CA GLU A 40 14.11 1.29 -1.18
C GLU A 40 13.38 0.14 -0.49
N MET A 41 12.49 -0.49 -1.23
CA MET A 41 11.86 -1.76 -0.88
C MET A 41 12.05 -2.74 -2.03
N LYS A 42 12.56 -3.92 -1.71
CA LYS A 42 12.72 -5.01 -2.68
C LYS A 42 11.98 -6.23 -2.19
N ILE A 43 11.07 -6.75 -3.00
CA ILE A 43 10.31 -7.97 -2.76
C ILE A 43 10.79 -9.00 -3.77
N VAL A 44 11.14 -10.19 -3.31
CA VAL A 44 11.47 -11.33 -4.18
C VAL A 44 10.52 -12.45 -3.80
N GLY A 45 9.53 -12.71 -4.64
CA GLY A 45 8.57 -13.81 -4.50
C GLY A 45 8.99 -15.00 -5.35
N ASN A 46 8.80 -16.20 -4.81
CA ASN A 46 9.08 -17.46 -5.48
C ASN A 46 7.88 -18.39 -5.33
N ASP A 47 7.48 -18.98 -6.46
CA ASP A 47 6.58 -20.13 -6.55
C ASP A 47 7.37 -21.33 -7.12
N GLU A 48 6.75 -22.50 -7.27
CA GLU A 48 7.36 -23.69 -7.87
C GLU A 48 7.88 -23.43 -9.30
N ASP A 49 7.17 -22.58 -10.06
CA ASP A 49 7.39 -22.43 -11.50
C ASP A 49 7.96 -21.05 -11.91
N TYR A 50 7.99 -20.06 -11.02
CA TYR A 50 8.44 -18.71 -11.38
C TYR A 50 9.02 -17.91 -10.21
N THR A 51 9.78 -16.88 -10.56
CA THR A 51 10.33 -15.88 -9.63
C THR A 51 9.90 -14.49 -10.08
N ALA A 52 9.38 -13.69 -9.15
CA ALA A 52 9.05 -12.29 -9.37
C ALA A 52 9.92 -11.42 -8.45
N THR A 53 10.51 -10.38 -9.00
CA THR A 53 11.24 -9.36 -8.24
C THR A 53 10.60 -8.01 -8.45
N GLU A 54 10.13 -7.40 -7.37
CA GLU A 54 9.65 -6.03 -7.37
C GLU A 54 10.62 -5.12 -6.61
N THR A 55 10.94 -3.97 -7.18
CA THR A 55 11.80 -2.98 -6.56
C THR A 55 11.17 -1.61 -6.64
N PHE A 56 10.93 -1.02 -5.48
CA PHE A 56 10.44 0.33 -5.28
C PHE A 56 11.58 1.21 -4.80
N LYS A 57 11.78 2.37 -5.43
CA LYS A 57 12.74 3.39 -4.98
C LYS A 57 12.03 4.70 -4.75
N PHE A 58 12.11 5.18 -3.51
CA PHE A 58 11.38 6.35 -3.06
C PHE A 58 12.31 7.56 -2.99
N SER A 59 11.90 8.65 -3.62
CA SER A 59 12.60 9.93 -3.54
C SER A 59 11.78 10.94 -2.76
N TYR A 60 12.47 11.83 -2.03
CA TYR A 60 11.84 12.79 -1.14
C TYR A 60 12.36 14.20 -1.39
N ASP A 61 11.52 15.20 -1.14
CA ASP A 61 11.94 16.60 -1.13
C ASP A 61 12.68 16.99 0.17
N GLU A 62 13.07 18.27 0.25
CA GLU A 62 13.75 18.87 1.40
C GLU A 62 12.89 18.85 2.68
N ASN A 63 11.56 18.80 2.53
CA ASN A 63 10.59 18.71 3.61
C ASN A 63 10.30 17.26 4.03
N ASN A 64 10.98 16.27 3.45
CA ASN A 64 10.79 14.84 3.70
C ASN A 64 9.46 14.29 3.20
N ARG A 65 8.86 14.93 2.20
CA ARG A 65 7.65 14.46 1.54
C ARG A 65 8.02 13.61 0.34
N LEU A 66 7.28 12.50 0.12
CA LEU A 66 7.49 11.63 -1.05
C LEU A 66 7.25 12.45 -2.33
N VAL A 67 8.17 12.43 -3.29
CA VAL A 67 8.01 13.13 -4.58
C VAL A 67 8.08 12.21 -5.78
N SER A 68 8.64 11.01 -5.64
CA SER A 68 8.53 9.99 -6.67
C SER A 68 8.72 8.58 -6.11
N CYS A 69 8.11 7.62 -6.79
CA CYS A 69 8.39 6.20 -6.66
C CYS A 69 8.77 5.65 -8.02
N GLU A 70 9.96 5.07 -8.15
CA GLU A 70 10.32 4.23 -9.29
C GLU A 70 9.98 2.78 -8.94
N HIS A 71 9.06 2.17 -9.68
CA HIS A 71 8.68 0.77 -9.52
C HIS A 71 9.19 -0.03 -10.71
N ASN A 72 9.83 -1.15 -10.40
CA ASN A 72 10.36 -2.09 -11.38
C ASN A 72 9.92 -3.49 -10.99
N GLU A 73 9.38 -4.23 -11.94
CA GLU A 73 8.96 -5.62 -11.79
C GLU A 73 9.68 -6.46 -12.83
N GLU A 74 10.30 -7.54 -12.37
CA GLU A 74 11.00 -8.51 -13.20
C GLU A 74 10.37 -9.88 -12.94
N TYR A 75 9.79 -10.49 -13.97
CA TYR A 75 9.16 -11.81 -13.93
C TYR A 75 10.00 -12.79 -14.75
N TYR A 76 10.30 -13.93 -14.14
CA TYR A 76 11.10 -14.99 -14.72
C TYR A 76 10.38 -16.33 -14.57
N ASP A 77 10.11 -17.00 -15.69
CA ASP A 77 9.75 -18.41 -15.73
C ASP A 77 10.71 -19.20 -16.67
N GLU A 78 10.47 -20.49 -16.89
CA GLU A 78 11.36 -21.32 -17.74
C GLU A 78 11.40 -20.88 -19.21
N ASP A 79 10.37 -20.18 -19.70
CA ASP A 79 10.13 -19.91 -21.11
C ASP A 79 10.16 -18.41 -21.47
N ASP A 80 9.99 -17.51 -20.50
CA ASP A 80 9.86 -16.06 -20.73
C ASP A 80 10.50 -15.20 -19.61
N GLU A 81 10.87 -13.98 -20.00
CA GLU A 81 11.35 -12.92 -19.12
C GLU A 81 10.61 -11.63 -19.44
N GLU A 82 9.76 -11.18 -18.51
CA GLU A 82 9.00 -9.94 -18.64
C GLU A 82 9.52 -8.89 -17.65
N ASN A 83 9.69 -7.66 -18.12
CA ASN A 83 10.17 -6.55 -17.29
C ASN A 83 9.25 -5.35 -17.47
N TYR A 84 8.73 -4.83 -16.36
CA TYR A 84 7.89 -3.65 -16.31
C TYR A 84 8.56 -2.59 -15.44
N SER A 85 8.47 -1.33 -15.87
CA SER A 85 9.05 -0.22 -15.11
C SER A 85 8.22 1.04 -15.33
N PHE A 86 7.90 1.72 -14.25
CA PHE A 86 7.23 3.01 -14.28
C PHE A 86 7.64 3.90 -13.13
N VAL A 87 7.27 5.18 -13.24
CA VAL A 87 7.53 6.18 -12.22
C VAL A 87 6.23 6.89 -11.89
N LEU A 88 5.88 6.89 -10.60
CA LEU A 88 4.84 7.74 -10.03
C LEU A 88 5.50 9.00 -9.49
N ASN A 89 4.91 10.15 -9.77
CA ASN A 89 5.37 11.44 -9.25
C ASN A 89 4.34 12.00 -8.29
N TYR A 90 4.80 12.62 -7.21
CA TYR A 90 3.94 13.16 -6.17
C TYR A 90 4.17 14.66 -6.00
N THR A 91 3.09 15.43 -5.97
CA THR A 91 3.10 16.87 -5.73
C THR A 91 2.26 17.19 -4.51
N TRP A 92 2.79 18.04 -3.63
CA TRP A 92 2.18 18.37 -2.35
C TRP A 92 1.80 19.85 -2.34
N GLU A 93 0.51 20.13 -2.17
CA GLU A 93 -0.07 21.48 -2.23
C GLU A 93 -1.11 21.62 -1.12
N GLY A 94 -0.74 22.29 -0.02
CA GLY A 94 -1.58 22.42 1.17
C GLY A 94 -2.18 21.13 1.68
N ASN A 95 -3.50 21.07 1.66
CA ASN A 95 -4.25 19.89 2.12
C ASN A 95 -4.49 18.86 1.01
N THR A 96 -3.67 18.85 -0.03
CA THR A 96 -3.77 17.88 -1.12
C THR A 96 -2.43 17.28 -1.51
N ILE A 97 -2.48 16.03 -1.96
CA ILE A 97 -1.36 15.35 -2.62
C ILE A 97 -1.88 14.87 -3.96
N SER A 98 -1.13 15.15 -5.01
CA SER A 98 -1.38 14.68 -6.36
C SER A 98 -0.37 13.60 -6.71
N GLU A 99 -0.81 12.47 -7.23
CA GLU A 99 0.01 11.40 -7.78
C GLU A 99 -0.21 11.35 -9.29
N ASP A 100 0.87 11.37 -10.07
CA ASP A 100 0.81 11.37 -11.52
C ASP A 100 1.64 10.21 -12.10
N PHE A 101 0.97 9.37 -12.87
CA PHE A 101 1.57 8.36 -13.74
C PHE A 101 1.44 8.79 -15.19
N LYS A 102 2.54 8.74 -15.95
CA LYS A 102 2.51 9.04 -17.38
C LYS A 102 3.30 8.04 -18.20
N SER A 103 2.62 7.41 -19.15
CA SER A 103 3.18 6.58 -20.21
C SER A 103 2.90 7.20 -21.58
N GLN A 104 3.27 6.50 -22.66
CA GLN A 104 3.06 6.97 -24.03
C GLN A 104 1.59 7.18 -24.37
N ASP A 105 0.71 6.29 -23.90
CA ASP A 105 -0.70 6.23 -24.29
C ASP A 105 -1.67 6.47 -23.12
N HIS A 106 -1.16 6.56 -21.90
CA HIS A 106 -1.96 6.68 -20.67
C HIS A 106 -1.36 7.71 -19.72
N HIS A 107 -2.19 8.55 -19.15
CA HIS A 107 -1.83 9.40 -18.00
C HIS A 107 -2.92 9.22 -16.96
N SER A 108 -2.59 8.72 -15.77
CA SER A 108 -3.49 8.70 -14.62
C SER A 108 -3.01 9.65 -13.55
N HIS A 109 -3.96 10.23 -12.84
CA HIS A 109 -3.75 11.22 -11.81
C HIS A 109 -4.67 10.94 -10.62
N SER A 110 -4.10 10.66 -9.46
CA SER A 110 -4.84 10.48 -8.21
C SER A 110 -4.68 11.72 -7.33
N LEU A 111 -5.77 12.20 -6.76
CA LEU A 111 -5.80 13.32 -5.82
C LEU A 111 -6.25 12.83 -4.44
N TYR A 112 -5.35 12.96 -3.47
CA TYR A 112 -5.58 12.67 -2.07
C TYR A 112 -5.92 13.98 -1.37
N LYS A 113 -7.11 14.08 -0.76
CA LYS A 113 -7.51 15.24 0.05
C LYS A 113 -7.29 14.95 1.52
N LEU A 114 -6.63 15.86 2.20
CA LEU A 114 -6.29 15.75 3.61
C LEU A 114 -7.22 16.61 4.47
N GLU A 115 -7.57 16.09 5.63
CA GLU A 115 -8.20 16.85 6.71
C GLU A 115 -7.43 16.56 8.00
N ASN A 116 -6.91 17.60 8.65
CA ASN A 116 -6.09 17.48 9.87
C ASN A 116 -4.87 16.55 9.69
N GLY A 117 -4.27 16.53 8.50
CA GLY A 117 -3.10 15.70 8.17
C GLY A 117 -3.41 14.23 7.88
N LEU A 118 -4.69 13.86 7.74
CA LEU A 118 -5.13 12.51 7.36
C LEU A 118 -5.83 12.53 6.01
N ILE A 119 -5.59 11.53 5.16
CA ILE A 119 -6.27 11.38 3.87
C ILE A 119 -7.74 11.04 4.11
N LYS A 120 -8.65 11.92 3.72
CA LYS A 120 -10.10 11.70 3.85
C LYS A 120 -10.72 11.06 2.62
N SER A 121 -10.25 11.45 1.45
CA SER A 121 -10.79 10.96 0.19
C SER A 121 -9.69 10.85 -0.85
N ILE A 122 -9.87 9.90 -1.77
CA ILE A 122 -9.02 9.67 -2.92
C ILE A 122 -9.91 9.74 -4.15
N SER A 123 -9.53 10.55 -5.12
CA SER A 123 -10.16 10.57 -6.44
C SER A 123 -9.13 10.25 -7.49
N GLU A 124 -9.50 9.48 -8.50
CA GLU A 124 -8.65 9.16 -9.64
C GLU A 124 -9.20 9.84 -10.89
N SER A 125 -8.30 10.23 -11.78
CA SER A 125 -8.61 10.66 -13.13
C SER A 125 -7.67 10.02 -14.13
N VAL A 126 -8.18 9.65 -15.30
CA VAL A 126 -7.38 9.01 -16.35
C VAL A 126 -7.64 9.71 -17.67
N ASP A 127 -6.56 10.17 -18.28
CA ASP A 127 -6.53 10.69 -19.65
C ASP A 127 -6.25 9.55 -20.63
N VAL A 128 -7.28 9.17 -21.39
CA VAL A 128 -7.17 8.19 -22.48
C VAL A 128 -7.43 8.88 -23.80
N ASN A 129 -6.42 8.97 -24.66
CA ASN A 129 -6.52 9.61 -25.99
C ASN A 129 -7.10 11.05 -25.97
N GLY A 130 -6.81 11.81 -24.91
CA GLY A 130 -7.27 13.20 -24.74
C GLY A 130 -8.69 13.36 -24.19
N THR A 131 -9.30 12.29 -23.67
CA THR A 131 -10.53 12.34 -22.87
C THR A 131 -10.19 12.00 -21.42
N THR A 132 -10.50 12.91 -20.49
CA THR A 132 -10.34 12.72 -19.05
C THR A 132 -11.59 12.07 -18.45
N GLU A 133 -11.44 10.90 -17.85
CA GLU A 133 -12.44 10.31 -16.94
C GLU A 133 -12.01 10.56 -15.50
N SER A 134 -12.95 10.71 -14.56
CA SER A 134 -12.62 10.90 -13.14
C SER A 134 -13.69 10.30 -12.23
N SER A 135 -13.26 9.77 -11.08
CA SER A 135 -14.10 9.14 -10.07
C SER A 135 -13.57 9.44 -8.67
N GLU A 136 -14.45 9.75 -7.72
CA GLU A 136 -14.11 9.64 -6.30
C GLU A 136 -14.16 8.16 -5.93
N ILE A 137 -12.98 7.58 -5.77
CA ILE A 137 -12.87 6.12 -5.65
C ILE A 137 -12.82 5.68 -4.20
N ALA A 138 -12.39 6.52 -3.26
CA ALA A 138 -12.31 6.09 -1.87
C ALA A 138 -12.55 7.17 -0.82
N GLU A 139 -13.11 6.75 0.32
CA GLU A 139 -13.26 7.53 1.54
C GLU A 139 -12.72 6.77 2.75
N LEU A 140 -12.00 7.49 3.63
CA LEU A 140 -11.41 6.93 4.84
C LEU A 140 -12.05 7.55 6.09
N THR A 141 -12.53 6.68 6.98
CA THR A 141 -13.10 7.07 8.27
C THR A 141 -12.17 6.70 9.40
N TYR A 142 -12.14 7.57 10.43
CA TYR A 142 -11.18 7.49 11.53
C TYR A 142 -11.89 7.51 12.89
N ASN A 143 -11.28 6.89 13.89
CA ASN A 143 -11.68 7.05 15.28
C ASN A 143 -11.10 8.35 15.90
N SER A 144 -11.42 8.60 17.18
CA SER A 144 -10.94 9.78 17.91
C SER A 144 -9.43 9.85 18.13
N ASP A 145 -8.72 8.73 17.95
CA ASP A 145 -7.27 8.64 18.07
C ASP A 145 -6.57 8.72 16.70
N ASN A 146 -7.29 9.21 15.67
CA ASN A 146 -6.80 9.34 14.30
C ASN A 146 -6.36 8.01 13.66
N ARG A 147 -7.01 6.91 14.03
CA ARG A 147 -6.80 5.59 13.42
C ARG A 147 -7.89 5.27 12.42
N ILE A 148 -7.51 4.75 11.26
CA ILE A 148 -8.48 4.30 10.25
C ILE A 148 -9.36 3.18 10.83
N ILE A 149 -10.66 3.29 10.65
CA ILE A 149 -11.64 2.28 11.09
C ILE A 149 -12.48 1.74 9.94
N GLU A 150 -12.55 2.46 8.83
CA GLU A 150 -13.30 2.04 7.65
C GLU A 150 -12.68 2.66 6.40
N PHE A 151 -12.58 1.86 5.35
CA PHE A 151 -12.20 2.22 3.99
C PHE A 151 -13.37 1.87 3.07
N ASN A 152 -13.87 2.87 2.35
CA ASN A 152 -15.03 2.73 1.48
C ASN A 152 -14.62 3.02 0.04
N ILE A 153 -15.13 2.24 -0.91
CA ILE A 153 -15.03 2.50 -2.35
C ILE A 153 -16.43 2.75 -2.91
N ASP A 154 -16.63 3.82 -3.69
CA ASP A 154 -17.94 4.18 -4.27
C ASP A 154 -19.12 4.17 -3.26
N ASN A 155 -18.88 4.69 -2.04
CA ASN A 155 -19.83 4.67 -0.91
C ASN A 155 -20.21 3.26 -0.39
N LYS A 156 -19.42 2.24 -0.69
CA LYS A 156 -19.57 0.89 -0.17
C LYS A 156 -18.42 0.53 0.77
N PRO A 157 -18.69 -0.09 1.92
CA PRO A 157 -17.63 -0.57 2.79
C PRO A 157 -16.81 -1.67 2.12
N GLU A 158 -15.54 -1.36 1.86
CA GLU A 158 -14.56 -2.31 1.36
C GLU A 158 -13.94 -3.05 2.54
N ALA A 159 -13.48 -2.30 3.56
CA ALA A 159 -12.85 -2.88 4.73
C ALA A 159 -13.13 -2.11 6.01
N ARG A 160 -13.29 -2.82 7.13
CA ARG A 160 -13.45 -2.26 8.48
C ARG A 160 -12.42 -2.82 9.44
N TYR A 161 -11.73 -1.93 10.16
CA TYR A 161 -10.57 -2.25 10.99
C TYR A 161 -10.88 -2.19 12.48
N THR A 162 -10.42 -3.19 13.22
CA THR A 162 -10.50 -3.23 14.68
C THR A 162 -9.14 -2.97 15.28
N TRP A 163 -9.10 -2.02 16.23
CA TRP A 163 -7.88 -1.63 16.93
C TRP A 163 -7.91 -2.05 18.40
N GLU A 164 -6.82 -2.63 18.87
CA GLU A 164 -6.56 -2.85 20.29
C GLU A 164 -5.11 -2.45 20.62
N ASN A 165 -4.92 -1.72 21.72
CA ASN A 165 -3.60 -1.33 22.21
C ASN A 165 -2.70 -0.67 21.13
N ASN A 166 -3.27 0.20 20.29
CA ASN A 166 -2.62 0.86 19.16
C ASN A 166 -2.16 -0.09 18.04
N LYS A 167 -2.80 -1.24 17.88
CA LYS A 167 -2.55 -2.18 16.78
C LYS A 167 -3.83 -2.63 16.10
N ILE A 168 -3.80 -2.88 14.80
CA ILE A 168 -4.93 -3.51 14.09
C ILE A 168 -4.92 -5.00 14.41
N THR A 169 -5.94 -5.50 15.09
CA THR A 169 -6.04 -6.93 15.48
C THR A 169 -6.87 -7.75 14.51
N SER A 170 -7.74 -7.10 13.74
CA SER A 170 -8.57 -7.74 12.73
C SER A 170 -9.12 -6.72 11.75
N TYR A 171 -9.50 -7.19 10.57
CA TYR A 171 -10.33 -6.44 9.63
C TYR A 171 -11.41 -7.35 9.03
N VAL A 172 -12.42 -6.73 8.42
CA VAL A 172 -13.52 -7.42 7.76
C VAL A 172 -13.75 -6.79 6.40
N GLU A 173 -13.71 -7.59 5.33
CA GLU A 173 -13.95 -7.18 3.94
C GLU A 173 -15.44 -6.94 3.66
N GLU A 174 -15.78 -6.48 2.44
CA GLU A 174 -17.15 -6.23 1.97
C GLU A 174 -18.07 -7.46 2.20
N ASP A 175 -17.55 -8.67 1.94
CA ASP A 175 -18.29 -9.93 2.06
C ASP A 175 -18.60 -10.35 3.52
N GLY A 176 -18.08 -9.59 4.50
CA GLY A 176 -18.27 -9.84 5.91
C GLY A 176 -17.32 -10.88 6.51
N THR A 177 -16.34 -11.36 5.74
CA THR A 177 -15.36 -12.34 6.20
C THR A 177 -14.26 -11.66 7.03
N PRO A 178 -13.99 -12.14 8.26
CA PRO A 178 -12.95 -11.56 9.09
C PRO A 178 -11.57 -12.13 8.78
N TYR A 179 -10.58 -11.25 8.80
CA TYR A 179 -9.17 -11.57 8.96
C TYR A 179 -8.73 -11.27 10.38
N SER A 180 -7.83 -12.10 10.90
CA SER A 180 -7.18 -11.85 12.19
C SER A 180 -5.70 -11.59 12.01
N ILE A 181 -5.15 -10.69 12.84
CA ILE A 181 -3.75 -10.29 12.78
C ILE A 181 -3.10 -10.57 14.13
N SER A 182 -2.08 -11.41 14.10
CA SER A 182 -1.21 -11.69 15.23
C SER A 182 0.08 -10.91 15.10
N TYR A 183 0.66 -10.53 16.23
CA TYR A 183 1.91 -9.79 16.31
C TYR A 183 2.94 -10.60 17.09
N ASN A 184 4.20 -10.41 16.75
CA ASN A 184 5.29 -10.87 17.61
C ASN A 184 5.53 -9.86 18.76
N ASP A 185 6.37 -10.26 19.72
CA ASP A 185 6.73 -9.43 20.88
C ASP A 185 7.77 -8.34 20.54
N LYS A 186 8.17 -8.19 19.27
CA LYS A 186 9.15 -7.19 18.83
C LYS A 186 8.44 -5.95 18.26
N THR A 187 9.19 -4.86 18.25
CA THR A 187 8.79 -3.57 17.66
C THR A 187 9.93 -3.03 16.81
N CYS A 188 9.63 -2.13 15.88
CA CYS A 188 10.64 -1.38 15.12
C CYS A 188 10.65 0.11 15.49
N ASN A 189 11.81 0.75 15.30
CA ASN A 189 11.90 2.21 15.28
C ASN A 189 11.45 2.63 13.87
N GLY A 190 10.19 3.00 13.67
CA GLY A 190 9.62 3.26 12.33
C GLY A 190 8.24 2.64 12.20
N HIS A 191 7.94 2.12 11.01
CA HIS A 191 6.72 1.37 10.70
C HIS A 191 7.04 0.11 9.90
N PHE A 192 6.03 -0.73 9.70
CA PHE A 192 6.08 -1.89 8.82
C PHE A 192 5.40 -1.54 7.49
N PRO A 193 6.14 -1.40 6.37
CA PRO A 193 5.60 -0.85 5.12
C PRO A 193 4.46 -1.69 4.50
N LEU A 194 4.59 -3.02 4.45
CA LEU A 194 3.62 -3.89 3.76
C LEU A 194 2.29 -4.07 4.49
N LEU A 195 2.09 -3.45 5.66
CA LEU A 195 0.83 -3.59 6.36
C LEU A 195 -0.35 -3.09 5.51
N ALA A 196 -0.20 -1.96 4.82
CA ALA A 196 -1.28 -1.38 4.03
C ALA A 196 -1.74 -2.34 2.92
N ALA A 197 -0.80 -2.83 2.11
CA ALA A 197 -1.09 -3.81 1.05
C ALA A 197 -1.81 -5.07 1.57
N TRP A 198 -1.47 -5.54 2.78
CA TRP A 198 -2.10 -6.75 3.35
C TRP A 198 -3.42 -6.50 4.09
N LEU A 199 -3.89 -5.25 4.14
CA LEU A 199 -5.12 -4.85 4.83
C LEU A 199 -6.27 -4.55 3.86
N ASP A 200 -6.16 -5.02 2.62
CA ASP A 200 -7.07 -4.68 1.53
C ASP A 200 -7.20 -3.15 1.35
N LEU A 201 -6.11 -2.47 1.68
CA LEU A 201 -5.88 -1.08 1.35
C LEU A 201 -4.95 -1.11 0.15
N ASP A 202 -5.51 -1.48 -1.00
CA ASP A 202 -4.83 -1.41 -2.30
C ASP A 202 -4.63 0.06 -2.68
N LEU A 203 -3.77 0.70 -1.90
CA LEU A 203 -3.48 2.10 -1.88
C LEU A 203 -2.11 2.31 -2.52
N SER A 204 -1.93 3.52 -3.00
CA SER A 204 -0.67 4.07 -3.48
C SER A 204 0.53 3.75 -2.60
N ASP A 205 1.70 3.72 -3.24
CA ASP A 205 3.03 3.64 -2.62
C ASP A 205 3.22 4.61 -1.44
N LEU A 206 2.46 5.70 -1.42
CA LEU A 206 2.39 6.63 -0.30
C LEU A 206 2.08 5.93 1.04
N ALA A 207 1.33 4.84 1.05
CA ALA A 207 1.05 4.07 2.26
C ALA A 207 2.28 3.31 2.77
N TYR A 208 3.20 2.91 1.89
CA TYR A 208 4.47 2.28 2.25
C TYR A 208 5.44 3.26 2.90
N THR A 209 5.39 4.55 2.56
CA THR A 209 6.33 5.55 3.06
C THR A 209 5.74 6.42 4.18
N ASN A 210 4.44 6.69 4.12
CA ASN A 210 3.73 7.65 4.96
C ASN A 210 2.44 7.08 5.56
N PRO A 211 2.50 5.96 6.31
CA PRO A 211 1.31 5.33 6.89
C PRO A 211 0.58 6.24 7.90
N GLU A 212 1.21 7.29 8.42
CA GLU A 212 0.52 8.28 9.26
C GLU A 212 -0.62 9.01 8.54
N LEU A 213 -0.49 9.26 7.22
CA LEU A 213 -1.54 9.93 6.44
C LEU A 213 -2.82 9.08 6.39
N PHE A 214 -2.64 7.76 6.41
CA PHE A 214 -3.73 6.79 6.42
C PHE A 214 -4.14 6.38 7.84
N GLY A 215 -3.56 6.97 8.90
CA GLY A 215 -3.83 6.57 10.29
C GLY A 215 -3.34 5.15 10.64
N LEU A 216 -2.50 4.54 9.79
CA LEU A 216 -1.99 3.17 9.90
C LEU A 216 -0.72 3.07 10.74
N LYS A 217 -0.09 4.19 11.09
CA LYS A 217 1.23 4.20 11.75
C LYS A 217 1.24 3.39 13.05
N GLN A 218 1.97 2.28 13.04
CA GLN A 218 2.23 1.44 14.20
C GLN A 218 3.66 0.89 14.15
N ASN A 219 4.21 0.57 15.31
CA ASN A 219 5.56 0.01 15.45
C ASN A 219 5.55 -1.50 15.77
N ALA A 220 4.36 -2.09 15.92
CA ALA A 220 4.20 -3.50 16.14
C ALA A 220 4.43 -4.26 14.85
N LEU A 221 5.13 -5.38 14.93
CA LEU A 221 5.45 -6.21 13.78
C LEU A 221 4.47 -7.39 13.70
N PRO A 222 3.68 -7.51 12.61
CA PRO A 222 2.85 -8.67 12.38
C PRO A 222 3.67 -9.95 12.43
N SER A 223 3.06 -11.06 12.82
CA SER A 223 3.65 -12.40 12.68
C SER A 223 2.78 -13.30 11.81
N LYS A 224 1.47 -13.02 11.77
CA LYS A 224 0.52 -13.76 10.96
C LYS A 224 -0.69 -12.89 10.64
N ILE A 225 -1.17 -12.96 9.40
CA ILE A 225 -2.50 -12.51 8.99
C ILE A 225 -3.21 -13.75 8.46
N GLU A 226 -4.42 -14.02 8.93
CA GLU A 226 -5.16 -15.20 8.48
C GLU A 226 -6.65 -14.96 8.32
N ARG A 227 -7.18 -15.54 7.25
CA ARG A 227 -8.60 -15.83 7.02
C ARG A 227 -8.77 -17.33 6.98
N ASN A 228 -9.67 -17.84 7.81
CA ASN A 228 -9.97 -19.26 7.84
C ASN A 228 -11.49 -19.45 7.93
N THR A 229 -12.06 -19.86 6.80
CA THR A 229 -13.48 -20.18 6.66
C THR A 229 -13.64 -21.62 6.18
N ASP A 230 -14.86 -22.15 6.23
CA ASP A 230 -15.16 -23.49 5.70
C ASP A 230 -14.85 -23.65 4.19
N LYS A 231 -14.67 -22.54 3.45
CA LYS A 231 -14.50 -22.54 1.99
C LYS A 231 -13.14 -22.04 1.51
N TYR A 232 -12.51 -21.17 2.28
CA TYR A 232 -11.29 -20.46 1.91
C TYR A 232 -10.37 -20.38 3.12
N LYS A 233 -9.09 -20.70 2.88
CA LYS A 233 -8.02 -20.55 3.85
C LYS A 233 -6.94 -19.71 3.19
N GLU A 234 -6.64 -18.56 3.77
CA GLU A 234 -5.57 -17.67 3.37
C GLU A 234 -4.74 -17.32 4.60
N ILE A 235 -3.42 -17.51 4.52
CA ILE A 235 -2.51 -17.22 5.62
C ILE A 235 -1.26 -16.56 5.07
N ILE A 236 -0.91 -15.41 5.64
CA ILE A 236 0.40 -14.77 5.51
C ILE A 236 1.14 -15.01 6.82
N GLU A 237 2.25 -15.75 6.81
CA GLU A 237 3.13 -15.94 7.97
C GLU A 237 4.45 -15.18 7.78
N ILE A 238 4.91 -14.49 8.83
CA ILE A 238 6.19 -13.78 8.82
C ILE A 238 7.16 -14.47 9.78
N ASP A 239 8.11 -15.21 9.20
CA ASP A 239 9.00 -16.12 9.94
C ASP A 239 10.11 -15.40 10.68
N SER A 240 10.65 -14.33 10.10
CA SER A 240 11.84 -13.69 10.63
C SER A 240 11.85 -12.20 10.34
N TYR A 241 12.43 -11.45 11.28
CA TYR A 241 12.72 -10.03 11.13
C TYR A 241 14.19 -9.82 11.43
N THR A 242 14.89 -9.11 10.54
CA THR A 242 16.19 -8.53 10.81
C THR A 242 16.09 -7.02 10.92
N PHE A 243 17.03 -6.41 11.63
CA PHE A 243 17.03 -4.98 11.90
C PHE A 243 18.38 -4.37 11.50
N ASP A 244 18.36 -3.10 11.13
CA ASP A 244 19.57 -2.30 11.03
C ASP A 244 20.08 -1.90 12.43
N SER A 245 21.20 -1.16 12.48
CA SER A 245 21.80 -0.71 13.74
C SER A 245 20.92 0.25 14.53
N ASP A 246 19.96 0.91 13.88
CA ASP A 246 19.09 1.92 14.46
C ASP A 246 17.71 1.35 14.82
N GLY A 247 17.50 0.04 14.65
CA GLY A 247 16.27 -0.65 15.02
C GLY A 247 15.14 -0.58 14.00
N TYR A 248 15.42 -0.18 12.76
CA TYR A 248 14.48 -0.25 11.64
C TYR A 248 14.49 -1.66 11.06
N VAL A 249 13.34 -2.14 10.56
CA VAL A 249 13.27 -3.45 9.90
C VAL A 249 14.11 -3.41 8.63
N LYS A 250 15.09 -4.29 8.52
CA LYS A 250 15.97 -4.38 7.35
C LYS A 250 15.52 -5.45 6.36
N SER A 251 15.02 -6.58 6.86
CA SER A 251 14.47 -7.63 6.02
C SER A 251 13.55 -8.56 6.80
N PHE A 252 12.70 -9.28 6.08
CA PHE A 252 11.91 -10.38 6.62
C PHE A 252 11.62 -11.41 5.54
N THR A 253 11.25 -12.61 5.97
CA THR A 253 10.75 -13.69 5.11
C THR A 253 9.27 -13.85 5.38
N VAL A 254 8.49 -13.95 4.31
CA VAL A 254 7.05 -14.13 4.33
C VAL A 254 6.70 -15.42 3.60
N ASN A 255 5.77 -16.19 4.14
CA ASN A 255 5.15 -17.32 3.46
C ASN A 255 3.67 -17.02 3.28
N TYR A 256 3.16 -17.32 2.10
CA TYR A 256 1.76 -17.21 1.77
C TYR A 256 1.20 -18.61 1.52
N TYR A 257 0.03 -18.87 2.09
CA TYR A 257 -0.68 -20.12 1.97
C TYR A 257 -2.13 -19.83 1.59
N ASP A 258 -2.54 -20.30 0.41
CA ASP A 258 -3.96 -20.44 0.07
C ASP A 258 -4.33 -21.94 0.06
N SER A 259 -5.58 -22.23 -0.25
CA SER A 259 -6.18 -23.54 -0.37
C SER A 259 -5.46 -24.43 -1.40
N ASP A 260 -4.85 -23.82 -2.41
CA ASP A 260 -4.26 -24.51 -3.56
C ASP A 260 -2.78 -24.15 -3.83
N SER A 261 -2.19 -23.15 -3.15
CA SER A 261 -0.80 -22.72 -3.37
C SER A 261 -0.05 -22.44 -2.06
N GLU A 262 1.27 -22.63 -2.12
CA GLU A 262 2.22 -22.24 -1.09
C GLU A 262 3.35 -21.47 -1.77
N GLU A 263 3.62 -20.29 -1.24
CA GLU A 263 4.47 -19.32 -1.90
C GLU A 263 5.36 -18.68 -0.83
N ASN A 264 6.58 -18.31 -1.20
CA ASN A 264 7.50 -17.70 -0.26
C ASN A 264 8.20 -16.49 -0.85
N GLY A 265 8.47 -15.51 0.02
CA GLY A 265 9.10 -14.27 -0.38
C GLY A 265 10.10 -13.77 0.64
N THR A 266 11.08 -13.02 0.14
CA THR A 266 11.97 -12.23 0.98
C THR A 266 11.77 -10.76 0.65
N VAL A 267 11.61 -9.95 1.69
CA VAL A 267 11.51 -8.49 1.58
C VAL A 267 12.74 -7.87 2.20
N THR A 268 13.37 -6.94 1.49
CA THR A 268 14.48 -6.12 1.98
C THR A 268 14.07 -4.66 1.96
N LEU A 269 14.40 -3.94 3.03
CA LEU A 269 14.06 -2.54 3.23
C LEU A 269 15.34 -1.75 3.51
N LYS A 270 15.45 -0.60 2.88
CA LYS A 270 16.55 0.35 3.11
C LYS A 270 16.01 1.67 3.65
N TRP A 271 16.61 2.13 4.74
CA TRP A 271 16.19 3.33 5.45
C TRP A 271 17.32 4.36 5.53
N GLU A 272 17.02 5.64 5.30
CA GLU A 272 17.98 6.77 5.37
C GLU A 272 17.45 7.98 6.15
#